data_AF-A0A2I2FSP5-F1
#
_entry.id   AF-A0A2I2FSP5-F1
#
_cell.length_a   1.000
_cell.length_b   1.000
_cell.length_c   1.000
_cell.angle_alpha   90.00
_cell.angle_beta   90.00
_cell.angle_gamma   90.00
#
_symmetry.space_group_name_H-M   'P 1'
#
loop_
_entity.id
_entity.type
_entity.pdbx_description
1 polymer ?
#
loop_
_entity_poly.entity_id
_entity_poly.type
_entity_poly.pdbx_seq_one_letter_code
_entity_poly.pdbx_strand_id
1 'polypeptide(L)'
;MRQSSVDASADAALARMGYKSELPRNLSMLSVLGLSFAIMAAPYGLSTTLYITLTDGQSVSVIWGWVLVTLISLAIAASLAEICAVYPTAGGVYYWSAMLSTKEWAPMMSFIDGWLTLVGNWTVTLSITFGGAQLILSAISLWDETFVANAWQTVLMFWAVILFCALVNIFFSKWLDLINKVCIFWTAASVIIILVTLLVMADDRRDGAFVFGHYDASESGWPSGWAFFVGLLQAAYTLTGYGMVAAMCEEVQNPHREVPKAIVLSVFAAGVTGLLYLIPVMFVLPNVKTLLNVASGQPIGLVFKMATGSAGGGFGLLFLVLGIMIFAGIGALTAASRCTYAFARDGAIPGFRLWRKVNPRLDVPVWAIILSAVIDCLLGLIYFGSTAAFNSFTGVATICLSTSYGVPIFISILRGRQAVKESTFSLGRFGYAINVLTICWILLAVVLFCMPVSLPVDAESMNYASVVFAGFAAISIGWYVVYARKHFTGPPLSGEQMAELSPVMSGKAVPDAENGDEMEVVKK
;
A
#
# COMPACT_ATOMS: atom_id res chain seq x y z
N MET A 1 28.36 -16.13 12.16
CA MET A 1 29.37 -15.87 11.11
C MET A 1 28.82 -15.78 9.68
N ARG A 2 27.63 -16.31 9.33
CA ARG A 2 27.02 -16.15 7.98
C ARG A 2 26.29 -14.81 7.75
N GLN A 3 25.87 -14.09 8.80
CA GLN A 3 25.16 -12.80 8.68
C GLN A 3 26.07 -11.65 8.26
N SER A 4 27.28 -11.54 8.82
CA SER A 4 28.19 -10.42 8.53
C SER A 4 28.63 -10.33 7.06
N SER A 5 28.74 -11.47 6.36
CA SER A 5 29.08 -11.49 4.92
C SER A 5 27.91 -11.10 4.01
N VAL A 6 26.67 -11.40 4.45
CA VAL A 6 25.44 -11.05 3.72
C VAL A 6 25.18 -9.54 3.85
N ASP A 7 25.33 -9.02 5.07
CA ASP A 7 25.20 -7.58 5.34
C ASP A 7 26.23 -6.77 4.54
N ALA A 8 27.50 -7.23 4.50
CA ALA A 8 28.55 -6.58 3.73
C ALA A 8 28.29 -6.57 2.20
N SER A 9 27.69 -7.64 1.67
CA SER A 9 27.31 -7.71 0.25
C SER A 9 26.14 -6.78 -0.08
N ALA A 10 25.12 -6.74 0.79
CA ALA A 10 23.98 -5.84 0.63
C ALA A 10 24.38 -4.37 0.81
N ASP A 11 25.29 -4.07 1.74
CA ASP A 11 25.91 -2.74 1.90
C ASP A 11 26.70 -2.32 0.68
N ALA A 12 27.50 -3.23 0.12
CA ALA A 12 28.24 -2.96 -1.10
C ALA A 12 27.31 -2.70 -2.29
N ALA A 13 26.20 -3.43 -2.40
CA ALA A 13 25.18 -3.18 -3.43
C ALA A 13 24.48 -1.82 -3.24
N LEU A 14 24.16 -1.45 -2.01
CA LEU A 14 23.58 -0.14 -1.69
C LEU A 14 24.56 1.01 -1.98
N ALA A 15 25.84 0.81 -1.66
CA ALA A 15 26.91 1.75 -1.97
C ALA A 15 27.12 1.91 -3.48
N ARG A 16 27.00 0.82 -4.26
CA ARG A 16 26.99 0.89 -5.73
C ARG A 16 25.81 1.71 -6.25
N MET A 17 24.70 1.79 -5.54
CA MET A 17 23.55 2.65 -5.87
C MET A 17 23.69 4.08 -5.31
N GLY A 18 24.86 4.46 -4.80
CA GLY A 18 25.14 5.82 -4.31
C GLY A 18 24.62 6.10 -2.90
N TYR A 19 24.15 5.09 -2.16
CA TYR A 19 23.61 5.25 -0.82
C TYR A 19 24.52 4.66 0.26
N LYS A 20 24.62 5.36 1.39
CA LYS A 20 25.23 4.85 2.61
C LYS A 20 24.18 4.13 3.46
N SER A 21 24.52 2.96 3.97
CA SER A 21 23.69 2.23 4.92
C SER A 21 23.68 2.94 6.28
N GLU A 22 22.50 3.40 6.70
CA GLU A 22 22.27 4.09 7.97
C GLU A 22 21.24 3.38 8.87
N LEU A 23 20.55 2.36 8.34
CA LEU A 23 19.55 1.56 9.07
C LEU A 23 20.08 0.13 9.29
N PRO A 24 19.77 -0.51 10.43
CA PRO A 24 20.25 -1.85 10.71
C PRO A 24 19.46 -2.93 9.94
N ARG A 25 20.15 -3.96 9.42
CA ARG A 25 19.52 -5.09 8.72
C ARG A 25 18.96 -6.17 9.64
N ASN A 26 17.92 -5.80 10.38
CA ASN A 26 17.32 -6.68 11.39
C ASN A 26 16.09 -7.44 10.89
N LEU A 27 15.54 -7.11 9.71
CA LEU A 27 14.32 -7.72 9.21
C LEU A 27 14.62 -8.99 8.41
N SER A 28 14.02 -10.09 8.86
CA SER A 28 14.01 -11.37 8.14
C SER A 28 12.95 -11.39 7.03
N MET A 29 13.08 -12.28 6.03
CA MET A 29 12.05 -12.47 5.00
C MET A 29 10.63 -12.64 5.57
N LEU A 30 10.49 -13.43 6.64
CA LEU A 30 9.20 -13.66 7.31
C LEU A 30 8.66 -12.38 7.95
N SER A 31 9.54 -11.53 8.47
CA SER A 31 9.21 -10.21 9.00
C SER A 31 8.61 -9.30 7.94
N VAL A 32 9.27 -9.25 6.78
CA VAL A 32 8.94 -8.40 5.64
C VAL A 32 7.62 -8.84 5.02
N LEU A 33 7.43 -10.15 4.88
CA LEU A 33 6.15 -10.74 4.48
C LEU A 33 5.06 -10.42 5.51
N GLY A 34 5.35 -10.60 6.81
CA GLY A 34 4.43 -10.32 7.90
C GLY A 34 4.01 -8.86 7.94
N LEU A 35 4.93 -7.93 7.73
CA LEU A 35 4.64 -6.51 7.62
C LEU A 35 3.74 -6.20 6.43
N SER A 36 4.07 -6.73 5.23
CA SER A 36 3.23 -6.54 4.03
C SER A 36 1.81 -7.04 4.26
N PHE A 37 1.70 -8.25 4.81
CA PHE A 37 0.43 -8.89 5.13
C PHE A 37 -0.34 -8.14 6.22
N ALA A 38 0.35 -7.64 7.24
CA ALA A 38 -0.21 -6.81 8.30
C ALA A 38 -0.78 -5.50 7.75
N ILE A 39 -0.06 -4.82 6.84
CA ILE A 39 -0.53 -3.56 6.24
C ILE A 39 -1.81 -3.79 5.43
N MET A 40 -1.88 -4.86 4.64
CA MET A 40 -3.09 -5.18 3.88
C MET A 40 -4.25 -5.59 4.78
N ALA A 41 -3.98 -6.29 5.90
CA ALA A 41 -4.94 -6.61 6.94
C ALA A 41 -6.33 -7.00 6.41
N ALA A 42 -6.38 -7.99 5.51
CA ALA A 42 -7.57 -8.27 4.70
C ALA A 42 -8.88 -8.32 5.50
N PRO A 43 -8.99 -9.03 6.65
CA PRO A 43 -10.23 -9.04 7.42
C PRO A 43 -10.69 -7.66 7.89
N TYR A 44 -9.76 -6.78 8.27
CA TYR A 44 -10.06 -5.42 8.71
C TYR A 44 -10.44 -4.51 7.52
N GLY A 45 -9.66 -4.53 6.44
CA GLY A 45 -9.96 -3.74 5.24
C GLY A 45 -11.32 -4.11 4.65
N LEU A 46 -11.61 -5.41 4.57
CA LEU A 46 -12.89 -5.93 4.12
C LEU A 46 -14.05 -5.55 5.06
N SER A 47 -13.85 -5.65 6.37
CA SER A 47 -14.86 -5.25 7.36
C SER A 47 -15.28 -3.78 7.23
N THR A 48 -14.29 -2.88 7.14
CA THR A 48 -14.52 -1.42 7.19
C THR A 48 -15.08 -0.86 5.88
N THR A 49 -14.90 -1.58 4.78
CA THR A 49 -15.39 -1.19 3.46
C THR A 49 -16.54 -2.07 2.95
N LEU A 50 -17.09 -2.94 3.80
CA LEU A 50 -18.18 -3.85 3.43
C LEU A 50 -19.42 -3.13 2.91
N TYR A 51 -19.70 -1.91 3.39
CA TYR A 51 -20.85 -1.12 2.93
C TYR A 51 -20.78 -0.83 1.43
N ILE A 52 -19.58 -0.68 0.84
CA ILE A 52 -19.39 -0.41 -0.58
C ILE A 52 -19.96 -1.57 -1.39
N THR A 53 -19.47 -2.79 -1.16
CA THR A 53 -19.93 -3.97 -1.91
C THR A 53 -21.36 -4.38 -1.60
N LEU A 54 -21.84 -4.13 -0.38
CA LEU A 54 -23.25 -4.35 -0.05
C LEU A 54 -24.19 -3.40 -0.83
N THR A 55 -23.75 -2.18 -1.11
CA THR A 55 -24.47 -1.22 -1.94
C THR A 55 -24.38 -1.56 -3.43
N ASP A 56 -23.19 -2.00 -3.85
CA ASP A 56 -22.79 -2.13 -5.24
C ASP A 56 -22.66 -3.59 -5.71
N GLY A 57 -23.73 -4.38 -5.54
CA GLY A 57 -23.84 -5.73 -6.11
C GLY A 57 -23.80 -6.91 -5.13
N GLN A 58 -23.75 -6.64 -3.83
CA GLN A 58 -23.84 -7.62 -2.74
C GLN A 58 -22.89 -8.82 -2.95
N SER A 59 -23.41 -10.05 -2.87
CA SER A 59 -22.59 -11.27 -2.80
C SER A 59 -21.62 -11.44 -3.97
N VAL A 60 -22.07 -11.16 -5.19
CA VAL A 60 -21.22 -11.29 -6.37
C VAL A 60 -20.08 -10.27 -6.34
N SER A 61 -20.33 -9.03 -5.95
CA SER A 61 -19.27 -8.01 -5.81
C SER A 61 -18.32 -8.32 -4.66
N VAL A 62 -18.83 -8.80 -3.52
CA VAL A 62 -18.03 -9.20 -2.36
C VAL A 62 -17.06 -10.33 -2.74
N ILE A 63 -17.57 -11.43 -3.30
CA ILE A 63 -16.75 -12.63 -3.55
C ILE A 63 -15.97 -12.52 -4.86
N TRP A 64 -16.65 -12.30 -5.98
CA TRP A 64 -16.00 -12.32 -7.30
C TRP A 64 -15.24 -11.04 -7.58
N GLY A 65 -15.68 -9.90 -7.04
CA GLY A 65 -14.89 -8.68 -7.06
C GLY A 65 -13.57 -8.85 -6.31
N TRP A 66 -13.58 -9.49 -5.12
CA TRP A 66 -12.37 -9.83 -4.39
C TRP A 66 -11.43 -10.76 -5.17
N VAL A 67 -11.96 -11.84 -5.78
CA VAL A 67 -11.15 -12.75 -6.62
C VAL A 67 -10.52 -12.00 -7.79
N LEU A 68 -11.31 -11.24 -8.54
CA LEU A 68 -10.86 -10.50 -9.71
C LEU A 68 -9.74 -9.52 -9.34
N VAL A 69 -9.96 -8.70 -8.31
CA VAL A 69 -8.97 -7.71 -7.90
C VAL A 69 -7.75 -8.34 -7.25
N THR A 70 -7.88 -9.51 -6.61
CA THR A 70 -6.73 -10.29 -6.14
C THR A 70 -5.84 -10.74 -7.30
N LEU A 71 -6.42 -11.28 -8.37
CA LEU A 71 -5.67 -11.71 -9.56
C LEU A 71 -4.97 -10.53 -10.23
N ILE A 72 -5.65 -9.38 -10.32
CA ILE A 72 -5.05 -8.16 -10.85
C ILE A 72 -3.94 -7.66 -9.94
N SER A 73 -4.16 -7.63 -8.62
CA SER A 73 -3.14 -7.19 -7.64
C SER A 73 -1.91 -8.09 -7.67
N LEU A 74 -2.06 -9.39 -7.94
CA LEU A 74 -0.94 -10.31 -8.17
C LEU A 74 -0.15 -9.93 -9.43
N ALA A 75 -0.82 -9.51 -10.51
CA ALA A 75 -0.15 -8.99 -11.70
C ALA A 75 0.68 -7.73 -11.38
N ILE A 76 0.10 -6.77 -10.65
CA ILE A 76 0.80 -5.54 -10.24
C ILE A 76 2.00 -5.88 -9.36
N ALA A 77 1.78 -6.71 -8.33
CA ALA A 77 2.81 -7.16 -7.40
C ALA A 77 3.95 -7.88 -8.12
N ALA A 78 3.64 -8.73 -9.11
CA ALA A 78 4.64 -9.44 -9.90
C ALA A 78 5.47 -8.49 -10.77
N SER A 79 4.84 -7.48 -11.39
CA SER A 79 5.53 -6.42 -12.13
C SER A 79 6.45 -5.58 -11.25
N LEU A 80 6.00 -5.19 -10.05
CA LEU A 80 6.84 -4.46 -9.10
C LEU A 80 7.97 -5.34 -8.55
N ALA A 81 7.70 -6.62 -8.27
CA ALA A 81 8.70 -7.57 -7.79
C ALA A 81 9.83 -7.77 -8.81
N GLU A 82 9.50 -7.84 -10.11
CA GLU A 82 10.50 -7.93 -11.18
C GLU A 82 11.44 -6.72 -11.20
N ILE A 83 10.90 -5.50 -11.03
CA ILE A 83 11.68 -4.26 -10.96
C ILE A 83 12.51 -4.20 -9.67
N CYS A 84 11.88 -4.52 -8.54
CA CYS A 84 12.51 -4.53 -7.21
C CYS A 84 13.69 -5.52 -7.15
N ALA A 85 13.61 -6.65 -7.86
CA ALA A 85 14.69 -7.64 -7.90
C ALA A 85 15.97 -7.10 -8.55
N VAL A 86 15.86 -6.09 -9.42
CA VAL A 86 16.99 -5.40 -10.05
C VAL A 86 17.46 -4.21 -9.20
N TYR A 87 16.52 -3.46 -8.62
CA TYR A 87 16.81 -2.22 -7.91
C TYR A 87 16.24 -2.18 -6.47
N PRO A 88 16.72 -3.04 -5.53
CA PRO A 88 16.13 -3.11 -4.20
C PRO A 88 16.68 -2.01 -3.28
N THR A 89 16.09 -0.81 -3.37
CA THR A 89 16.40 0.34 -2.52
C THR A 89 15.22 0.73 -1.65
N ALA A 90 15.46 1.39 -0.51
CA ALA A 90 14.39 1.95 0.32
C ALA A 90 13.64 3.11 -0.36
N GLY A 91 14.21 3.67 -1.43
CA GLY A 91 13.49 4.63 -2.28
C GLY A 91 12.35 3.98 -3.07
N GLY A 92 12.34 2.65 -3.20
CA GLY A 92 11.26 1.90 -3.82
C GLY A 92 10.87 2.46 -5.18
N VAL A 93 9.57 2.70 -5.35
CA VAL A 93 8.94 3.11 -6.62
C VAL A 93 9.53 4.41 -7.19
N TYR A 94 9.76 5.44 -6.37
CA TYR A 94 10.30 6.72 -6.88
C TYR A 94 11.74 6.59 -7.40
N TYR A 95 12.51 5.69 -6.78
CA TYR A 95 13.84 5.33 -7.26
C TYR A 95 13.76 4.53 -8.56
N TRP A 96 12.84 3.55 -8.63
CA TRP A 96 12.59 2.75 -9.83
C TRP A 96 12.18 3.63 -11.01
N SER A 97 11.29 4.59 -10.79
CA SER A 97 10.86 5.56 -11.80
C SER A 97 12.02 6.40 -12.33
N ALA A 98 12.96 6.80 -11.48
CA ALA A 98 14.18 7.50 -11.90
C ALA A 98 15.09 6.60 -12.75
N MET A 99 15.39 5.40 -12.25
CA MET A 99 16.33 4.47 -12.88
C MET A 99 15.81 3.90 -14.21
N LEU A 100 14.50 3.70 -14.29
CA LEU A 100 13.83 3.29 -15.51
C LEU A 100 13.65 4.46 -16.47
N SER A 101 13.71 5.72 -16.05
CA SER A 101 13.58 6.86 -16.97
C SER A 101 14.85 7.13 -17.79
N THR A 102 14.73 7.95 -18.83
CA THR A 102 15.91 8.56 -19.46
C THR A 102 16.46 9.67 -18.57
N LYS A 103 17.74 10.00 -18.73
CA LYS A 103 18.45 10.98 -17.88
C LYS A 103 17.75 12.33 -17.74
N GLU A 104 17.13 12.81 -18.82
CA GLU A 104 16.41 14.08 -18.85
C GLU A 104 15.13 14.06 -18.01
N TRP A 105 14.41 12.92 -18.01
CA TRP A 105 13.11 12.78 -17.34
C TRP A 105 13.21 12.18 -15.93
N ALA A 106 14.33 11.54 -15.60
CA ALA A 106 14.52 10.84 -14.32
C ALA A 106 14.24 11.69 -13.08
N PRO A 107 14.74 12.95 -12.94
CA PRO A 107 14.43 13.77 -11.76
C PRO A 107 12.94 14.13 -11.67
N MET A 108 12.29 14.40 -12.80
CA MET A 108 10.87 14.77 -12.83
C MET A 108 9.98 13.59 -12.47
N MET A 109 10.19 12.42 -13.10
CA MET A 109 9.39 11.22 -12.85
C MET A 109 9.59 10.74 -11.40
N SER A 110 10.82 10.76 -10.91
CA SER A 110 11.14 10.42 -9.53
C SER A 110 10.48 11.36 -8.52
N PHE A 111 10.43 12.66 -8.81
CA PHE A 111 9.77 13.63 -7.94
C PHE A 111 8.25 13.41 -7.89
N ILE A 112 7.59 13.27 -9.05
CA ILE A 112 6.15 13.05 -9.14
C ILE A 112 5.79 11.76 -8.40
N ASP A 113 6.50 10.67 -8.72
CA ASP A 113 6.26 9.37 -8.12
C ASP A 113 6.51 9.40 -6.60
N GLY A 114 7.60 10.01 -6.15
CA GLY A 114 7.91 10.13 -4.72
C GLY A 114 6.84 10.89 -3.93
N TRP A 115 6.25 11.95 -4.50
CA TRP A 115 5.12 12.64 -3.86
C TRP A 115 3.84 11.80 -3.85
N LEU A 116 3.55 11.07 -4.93
CA LEU A 116 2.43 10.12 -4.96
C LEU A 116 2.61 9.03 -3.90
N THR A 117 3.81 8.45 -3.78
CA THR A 117 4.12 7.46 -2.74
C THR A 117 3.97 8.04 -1.34
N LEU A 118 4.52 9.24 -1.09
CA LEU A 118 4.50 9.88 0.21
C LEU A 118 3.06 10.17 0.67
N VAL A 119 2.28 10.83 -0.18
CA VAL A 119 0.88 11.17 0.10
C VAL A 119 0.05 9.90 0.25
N GLY A 120 0.28 8.90 -0.61
CA GLY A 120 -0.38 7.60 -0.52
C GLY A 120 -0.10 6.90 0.82
N ASN A 121 1.14 6.92 1.29
CA ASN A 121 1.52 6.30 2.56
C ASN A 121 0.93 7.04 3.79
N TRP A 122 0.87 8.38 3.78
CA TRP A 122 0.20 9.13 4.85
C TRP A 122 -1.31 8.86 4.83
N THR A 123 -1.96 9.01 3.67
CA THR A 123 -3.41 8.84 3.57
C THR A 123 -3.89 7.41 3.84
N VAL A 124 -3.10 6.37 3.51
CA VAL A 124 -3.44 4.98 3.91
C VAL A 124 -3.25 4.75 5.41
N THR A 125 -2.23 5.36 6.03
CA THR A 125 -2.02 5.25 7.48
C THR A 125 -3.17 5.93 8.23
N LEU A 126 -3.56 7.12 7.77
CA LEU A 126 -4.72 7.85 8.22
C LEU A 126 -6.00 7.01 8.09
N SER A 127 -6.26 6.42 6.93
CA SER A 127 -7.50 5.65 6.70
C SER A 127 -7.57 4.40 7.59
N ILE A 128 -6.45 3.69 7.79
CA ILE A 128 -6.39 2.52 8.67
C ILE A 128 -6.65 2.93 10.12
N THR A 129 -5.95 3.94 10.63
CA THR A 129 -6.02 4.30 12.05
C THR A 129 -7.33 5.02 12.41
N PHE A 130 -7.86 5.83 11.50
CA PHE A 130 -9.15 6.49 11.70
C PHE A 130 -10.33 5.54 11.54
N GLY A 131 -10.34 4.71 10.49
CA GLY A 131 -11.35 3.65 10.34
C GLY A 131 -11.33 2.70 11.55
N GLY A 132 -10.14 2.47 12.11
CA GLY A 132 -9.94 1.70 13.32
C GLY A 132 -10.58 2.38 14.54
N ALA A 133 -10.40 3.68 14.69
CA ALA A 133 -11.06 4.46 15.73
C ALA A 133 -12.59 4.45 15.62
N GLN A 134 -13.14 4.57 14.41
CA GLN A 134 -14.58 4.41 14.18
C GLN A 134 -15.06 2.99 14.53
N LEU A 135 -14.29 1.97 14.17
CA LEU A 135 -14.61 0.57 14.48
C LEU A 135 -14.52 0.26 15.99
N ILE A 136 -13.59 0.88 16.71
CA ILE A 136 -13.51 0.81 18.18
C ILE A 136 -14.76 1.44 18.80
N LEU A 137 -15.17 2.61 18.32
CA LEU A 137 -16.34 3.31 18.85
C LEU A 137 -17.64 2.59 18.49
N SER A 138 -17.73 1.97 17.31
CA SER A 138 -18.90 1.17 16.91
C SER A 138 -19.03 -0.11 17.74
N ALA A 139 -17.97 -0.58 18.39
CA ALA A 139 -18.07 -1.70 19.33
C ALA A 139 -19.04 -1.41 20.50
N ILE A 140 -19.17 -0.15 20.91
CA ILE A 140 -20.12 0.27 21.96
C ILE A 140 -21.55 0.03 21.51
N SER A 141 -21.83 0.19 20.20
CA SER A 141 -23.18 0.01 19.66
C SER A 141 -23.67 -1.44 19.69
N LEU A 142 -22.80 -2.40 20.02
CA LEU A 142 -23.19 -3.78 20.26
C LEU A 142 -24.06 -3.92 21.53
N TRP A 143 -23.80 -3.09 22.55
CA TRP A 143 -24.58 -3.07 23.79
C TRP A 143 -25.65 -1.97 23.80
N ASP A 144 -25.38 -0.83 23.16
CA ASP A 144 -26.31 0.28 23.04
C ASP A 144 -26.47 0.70 21.57
N GLU A 145 -27.50 0.19 20.91
CA GLU A 145 -27.76 0.45 19.48
C GLU A 145 -28.06 1.93 19.16
N THR A 146 -28.34 2.74 20.18
CA THR A 146 -28.59 4.18 20.02
C THR A 146 -27.30 5.01 20.07
N PHE A 147 -26.18 4.42 20.47
CA PHE A 147 -24.91 5.11 20.56
C PHE A 147 -24.35 5.45 19.18
N VAL A 148 -24.20 6.75 18.92
CA VAL A 148 -23.50 7.30 17.76
C VAL A 148 -22.39 8.19 18.26
N ALA A 149 -21.15 7.89 17.87
CA ALA A 149 -20.01 8.69 18.28
C ALA A 149 -20.05 10.08 17.64
N ASN A 150 -19.90 11.11 18.47
CA ASN A 150 -19.76 12.49 18.00
C ASN A 150 -18.40 12.72 17.34
N ALA A 151 -18.31 13.74 16.48
CA ALA A 151 -17.09 14.02 15.72
C ALA A 151 -15.82 14.13 16.57
N TRP A 152 -15.90 14.81 17.72
CA TRP A 152 -14.76 14.96 18.62
C TRP A 152 -14.35 13.63 19.29
N GLN A 153 -15.30 12.73 19.58
CA GLN A 153 -14.98 11.41 20.15
C GLN A 153 -14.22 10.56 19.14
N THR A 154 -14.64 10.60 17.86
CA THR A 154 -13.93 9.92 16.76
C THR A 154 -12.52 10.45 16.59
N VAL A 155 -12.33 11.77 16.55
CA VAL A 155 -11.01 12.39 16.39
C VAL A 155 -10.09 12.10 17.58
N LEU A 156 -10.59 12.18 18.82
CA LEU A 156 -9.78 11.84 20.00
C LEU A 156 -9.38 10.36 20.02
N MET A 157 -10.30 9.46 19.67
CA MET A 157 -9.98 8.03 19.56
C MET A 157 -8.95 7.78 18.47
N PHE A 158 -9.08 8.44 17.31
CA PHE A 158 -8.10 8.40 16.24
C PHE A 158 -6.72 8.89 16.71
N TRP A 159 -6.65 10.02 17.41
CA TRP A 159 -5.40 10.52 17.99
C TRP A 159 -4.78 9.56 19.01
N ALA A 160 -5.61 8.87 19.80
CA ALA A 160 -5.11 7.84 20.70
C ALA A 160 -4.51 6.64 19.94
N VAL A 161 -5.17 6.18 18.87
CA VAL A 161 -4.69 5.07 18.02
C VAL A 161 -3.39 5.44 17.31
N ILE A 162 -3.31 6.60 16.64
CA ILE A 162 -2.08 7.02 15.94
C ILE A 162 -0.93 7.29 16.92
N LEU A 163 -1.22 7.85 18.10
CA LEU A 163 -0.23 8.02 19.16
C LEU A 163 0.31 6.66 19.62
N PHE A 164 -0.57 5.67 19.84
CA PHE A 164 -0.14 4.31 20.18
C PHE A 164 0.75 3.72 19.09
N CYS A 165 0.36 3.81 17.81
CA CYS A 165 1.18 3.33 16.69
C CYS A 165 2.55 4.04 16.63
N ALA A 166 2.60 5.35 16.90
CA ALA A 166 3.83 6.14 16.93
C ALA A 166 4.74 5.74 18.09
N LEU A 167 4.18 5.54 19.30
CA LEU A 167 4.93 5.09 20.47
C LEU A 167 5.55 3.71 20.24
N VAL A 168 4.80 2.77 19.65
CA VAL A 168 5.32 1.45 19.27
C VAL A 168 6.47 1.58 18.26
N ASN A 169 6.29 2.41 17.22
CA ASN A 169 7.32 2.65 16.20
C ASN A 169 8.61 3.29 16.75
N ILE A 170 8.50 4.15 17.76
CA ILE A 170 9.65 4.86 18.36
C ILE A 170 10.36 4.01 19.40
N PHE A 171 9.61 3.41 20.34
CA PHE A 171 10.19 2.76 21.53
C PHE A 171 10.34 1.23 21.38
N PHE A 172 9.52 0.61 20.52
CA PHE A 172 9.52 -0.83 20.31
C PHE A 172 10.07 -1.20 18.92
N SER A 173 10.83 -0.32 18.28
CA SER A 173 11.46 -0.55 16.96
C SER A 173 12.24 -1.87 16.90
N LYS A 174 12.99 -2.19 17.95
CA LYS A 174 13.76 -3.44 18.07
C LYS A 174 12.91 -4.70 18.10
N TRP A 175 11.63 -4.58 18.47
CA TRP A 175 10.66 -5.66 18.56
C TRP A 175 9.74 -5.73 17.33
N LEU A 176 9.89 -4.83 16.34
CA LEU A 176 9.04 -4.82 15.15
C LEU A 176 9.07 -6.17 14.42
N ASP A 177 10.22 -6.86 14.39
CA ASP A 177 10.31 -8.19 13.79
C ASP A 177 9.41 -9.22 14.50
N LEU A 178 9.38 -9.18 15.84
CA LEU A 178 8.50 -10.04 16.63
C LEU A 178 7.03 -9.65 16.44
N ILE A 179 6.72 -8.34 16.47
CA ILE A 179 5.36 -7.81 16.28
C ILE A 179 4.80 -8.26 14.93
N ASN A 180 5.59 -8.16 13.85
CA ASN A 180 5.18 -8.59 12.51
C ASN A 180 4.92 -10.10 12.44
N LYS A 181 5.76 -10.91 13.10
CA LYS A 181 5.55 -12.37 13.19
C LYS A 181 4.28 -12.70 13.96
N VAL A 182 4.06 -12.07 15.11
CA VAL A 182 2.84 -12.23 15.92
C VAL A 182 1.60 -11.84 15.12
N CYS A 183 1.67 -10.79 14.30
CA CYS A 183 0.57 -10.38 13.43
C CYS A 183 0.11 -11.50 12.48
N ILE A 184 1.04 -12.23 11.86
CA ILE A 184 0.70 -13.36 10.98
C ILE A 184 -0.11 -14.41 11.75
N PHE A 185 0.38 -14.83 12.92
CA PHE A 185 -0.29 -15.83 13.74
C PHE A 185 -1.64 -15.34 14.28
N TRP A 186 -1.70 -14.09 14.76
CA TRP A 186 -2.94 -13.47 15.21
C TRP A 186 -3.98 -13.44 14.12
N THR A 187 -3.61 -13.01 12.91
CA THR A 187 -4.53 -12.90 11.77
C THR A 187 -5.01 -14.27 11.33
N ALA A 188 -4.12 -15.26 11.21
CA ALA A 188 -4.49 -16.63 10.86
C ALA A 188 -5.44 -17.23 11.89
N ALA A 189 -5.12 -17.10 13.18
CA ALA A 189 -5.98 -17.56 14.27
C ALA A 189 -7.33 -16.83 14.26
N SER A 190 -7.32 -15.51 14.05
CA SER A 190 -8.53 -14.69 13.99
C SER A 190 -9.48 -15.14 12.90
N VAL A 191 -8.97 -15.39 11.69
CA VAL A 191 -9.80 -15.85 10.57
C VAL A 191 -10.37 -17.24 10.83
N ILE A 192 -9.58 -18.16 11.40
CA ILE A 192 -10.07 -19.49 11.76
C ILE A 192 -11.15 -19.41 12.86
N ILE A 193 -10.92 -18.62 13.91
CA ILE A 193 -11.90 -18.44 15.00
C ILE A 193 -13.19 -17.83 14.45
N ILE A 194 -13.10 -16.74 13.68
CA ILE A 194 -14.27 -16.11 13.06
C ILE A 194 -15.02 -17.11 12.18
N LEU A 195 -14.31 -17.83 11.29
CA LEU A 195 -14.93 -18.84 10.43
C LEU A 195 -15.67 -19.91 11.23
N VAL A 196 -15.02 -20.51 12.23
CA VAL A 196 -15.62 -21.58 13.05
C VAL A 196 -16.80 -21.05 13.86
N THR A 197 -16.65 -19.91 14.52
CA THR A 197 -17.70 -19.31 15.34
C THR A 197 -18.94 -18.98 14.51
N LEU A 198 -18.77 -18.32 13.35
CA LEU A 198 -19.91 -17.98 12.48
C LEU A 198 -20.62 -19.24 11.96
N LEU A 199 -19.86 -20.26 11.53
CA LEU A 199 -20.44 -21.50 11.00
C LEU A 199 -21.06 -22.41 12.07
N VAL A 200 -20.68 -22.27 13.35
CA VAL A 200 -21.23 -23.09 14.44
C VAL A 200 -22.41 -22.40 15.11
N MET A 201 -22.33 -21.09 15.34
CA MET A 201 -23.31 -20.36 16.16
C MET A 201 -24.47 -19.77 15.35
N ALA A 202 -24.35 -19.58 14.04
CA ALA A 202 -25.43 -19.02 13.25
C ALA A 202 -26.57 -20.04 13.05
N ASP A 203 -27.75 -19.68 13.57
CA ASP A 203 -29.00 -20.43 13.45
C ASP A 203 -29.53 -20.41 12.01
N ASP A 204 -29.55 -19.22 11.39
CA ASP A 204 -30.00 -19.00 10.02
C ASP A 204 -28.82 -18.77 9.07
N ARG A 205 -28.85 -19.42 7.91
CA ARG A 205 -27.81 -19.32 6.89
C ARG A 205 -28.40 -19.09 5.52
N ARG A 206 -27.75 -18.23 4.75
CA ARG A 206 -27.97 -18.08 3.31
C ARG A 206 -27.55 -19.36 2.60
N ASP A 207 -28.17 -19.66 1.48
CA ASP A 207 -27.78 -20.79 0.64
C ASP A 207 -26.59 -20.44 -0.26
N GLY A 208 -25.97 -21.45 -0.85
CA GLY A 208 -24.84 -21.25 -1.77
C GLY A 208 -25.21 -20.43 -3.01
N ALA A 209 -26.47 -20.51 -3.47
CA ALA A 209 -26.93 -19.71 -4.59
C ALA A 209 -26.91 -18.21 -4.24
N PHE A 210 -27.32 -17.84 -3.02
CA PHE A 210 -27.19 -16.46 -2.58
C PHE A 210 -25.72 -16.03 -2.45
N VAL A 211 -24.88 -16.83 -1.80
CA VAL A 211 -23.49 -16.48 -1.50
C VAL A 211 -22.63 -16.32 -2.77
N PHE A 212 -22.84 -17.15 -3.78
CA PHE A 212 -21.99 -17.15 -4.99
C PHE A 212 -22.65 -16.52 -6.22
N GLY A 213 -23.96 -16.30 -6.20
CA GLY A 213 -24.73 -15.87 -7.37
C GLY A 213 -25.69 -14.70 -7.16
N HIS A 214 -25.97 -14.27 -5.93
CA HIS A 214 -26.87 -13.13 -5.73
C HIS A 214 -26.19 -11.82 -6.07
N TYR A 215 -26.83 -11.04 -6.94
CA TYR A 215 -26.41 -9.72 -7.34
C TYR A 215 -27.59 -8.76 -7.22
N ASP A 216 -27.41 -7.72 -6.42
CA ASP A 216 -28.37 -6.62 -6.26
C ASP A 216 -27.61 -5.32 -6.04
N ALA A 217 -27.87 -4.35 -6.91
CA ALA A 217 -27.27 -3.02 -6.91
C ALA A 217 -28.33 -1.91 -6.82
N SER A 218 -29.54 -2.25 -6.37
CA SER A 218 -30.68 -1.31 -6.32
C SER A 218 -30.43 -0.11 -5.40
N GLU A 219 -29.60 -0.28 -4.36
CA GLU A 219 -29.25 0.79 -3.41
C GLU A 219 -28.15 1.74 -3.95
N SER A 220 -27.48 1.37 -5.05
CA SER A 220 -26.38 2.18 -5.62
C SER A 220 -26.85 3.38 -6.46
N GLY A 221 -28.02 3.28 -7.11
CA GLY A 221 -28.45 4.25 -8.13
C GLY A 221 -27.64 4.21 -9.44
N TRP A 222 -26.60 3.40 -9.54
CA TRP A 222 -25.82 3.17 -10.76
C TRP A 222 -26.50 2.14 -11.68
N PRO A 223 -26.26 2.18 -13.00
CA PRO A 223 -26.59 1.06 -13.87
C PRO A 223 -25.94 -0.22 -13.34
N SER A 224 -26.67 -1.33 -13.30
CA SER A 224 -26.22 -2.58 -12.66
C SER A 224 -24.82 -3.04 -13.13
N GLY A 225 -24.52 -2.95 -14.43
CA GLY A 225 -23.17 -3.30 -14.90
C GLY A 225 -22.06 -2.41 -14.33
N TRP A 226 -22.33 -1.12 -14.14
CA TRP A 226 -21.36 -0.16 -13.59
C TRP A 226 -21.21 -0.29 -12.08
N ALA A 227 -22.31 -0.56 -11.35
CA ALA A 227 -22.28 -0.78 -9.91
C ALA A 227 -21.29 -1.90 -9.54
N PHE A 228 -21.21 -2.99 -10.31
CA PHE A 228 -20.18 -4.02 -10.07
C PHE A 228 -18.75 -3.45 -10.03
N PHE A 229 -18.40 -2.51 -10.93
CA PHE A 229 -17.09 -1.88 -10.93
C PHE A 229 -16.87 -0.96 -9.72
N VAL A 230 -17.89 -0.23 -9.27
CA VAL A 230 -17.85 0.55 -8.02
C VAL A 230 -17.65 -0.37 -6.81
N GLY A 231 -18.28 -1.55 -6.80
CA GLY A 231 -18.07 -2.58 -5.79
C GLY A 231 -16.61 -3.07 -5.68
N LEU A 232 -15.83 -3.01 -6.76
CA LEU A 232 -14.41 -3.43 -6.75
C LEU A 232 -13.52 -2.54 -5.87
N LEU A 233 -13.99 -1.34 -5.48
CA LEU A 233 -13.24 -0.39 -4.65
C LEU A 233 -12.84 -0.98 -3.29
N GLN A 234 -13.70 -1.79 -2.66
CA GLN A 234 -13.37 -2.49 -1.41
C GLN A 234 -12.09 -3.33 -1.55
N ALA A 235 -12.05 -4.18 -2.57
CA ALA A 235 -10.94 -5.09 -2.80
C ALA A 235 -9.68 -4.33 -3.22
N ALA A 236 -9.85 -3.31 -4.07
CA ALA A 236 -8.75 -2.48 -4.55
C ALA A 236 -8.08 -1.73 -3.39
N TYR A 237 -8.86 -1.12 -2.50
CA TYR A 237 -8.35 -0.46 -1.30
C TYR A 237 -7.57 -1.44 -0.41
N THR A 238 -8.21 -2.56 -0.04
CA THR A 238 -7.65 -3.53 0.91
C THR A 238 -6.31 -4.11 0.44
N LEU A 239 -6.17 -4.35 -0.86
CA LEU A 239 -4.97 -4.97 -1.42
C LEU A 239 -3.87 -3.96 -1.79
N THR A 240 -4.05 -2.64 -1.62
CA THR A 240 -3.08 -1.63 -2.09
C THR A 240 -1.70 -1.67 -1.36
N GLY A 241 -1.59 -2.36 -0.22
CA GLY A 241 -0.40 -2.34 0.65
C GLY A 241 0.86 -3.03 0.12
N TYR A 242 0.81 -3.78 -0.98
CA TYR A 242 1.93 -4.64 -1.41
C TYR A 242 3.22 -3.90 -1.79
N GLY A 243 3.15 -2.66 -2.30
CA GLY A 243 4.33 -1.89 -2.71
C GLY A 243 5.01 -1.15 -1.54
N MET A 244 4.33 -1.01 -0.40
CA MET A 244 4.84 -0.25 0.76
C MET A 244 6.08 -0.91 1.39
N VAL A 245 6.23 -2.23 1.20
CA VAL A 245 7.35 -3.01 1.73
C VAL A 245 8.67 -2.69 1.04
N ALA A 246 8.64 -2.11 -0.16
CA ALA A 246 9.84 -1.63 -0.83
C ALA A 246 10.58 -0.57 -0.01
N ALA A 247 9.86 0.23 0.79
CA ALA A 247 10.47 1.22 1.68
C ALA A 247 11.35 0.60 2.77
N MET A 248 11.19 -0.69 3.07
CA MET A 248 11.97 -1.41 4.08
C MET A 248 13.22 -2.09 3.51
N CYS A 249 13.50 -2.01 2.20
CA CYS A 249 14.60 -2.78 1.59
C CYS A 249 15.95 -2.64 2.31
N GLU A 250 16.25 -1.46 2.86
CA GLU A 250 17.51 -1.21 3.59
C GLU A 250 17.61 -1.95 4.93
N GLU A 251 16.49 -2.33 5.54
CA GLU A 251 16.42 -3.07 6.81
C GLU A 251 16.38 -4.60 6.60
N VAL A 252 16.29 -5.09 5.34
CA VAL A 252 16.20 -6.51 4.99
C VAL A 252 17.57 -7.13 4.76
N GLN A 253 17.75 -8.37 5.23
CA GLN A 253 19.02 -9.12 5.09
C GLN A 253 19.38 -9.41 3.62
N ASN A 254 18.45 -9.97 2.83
CA ASN A 254 18.68 -10.26 1.40
C ASN A 254 17.66 -9.55 0.50
N PRO A 255 17.77 -8.24 0.30
CA PRO A 255 16.69 -7.46 -0.28
C PRO A 255 16.41 -7.83 -1.76
N HIS A 256 17.43 -8.21 -2.53
CA HIS A 256 17.28 -8.65 -3.94
C HIS A 256 16.41 -9.91 -4.12
N ARG A 257 16.32 -10.79 -3.12
CA ARG A 257 15.61 -12.08 -3.22
C ARG A 257 14.38 -12.16 -2.33
N GLU A 258 14.44 -11.54 -1.16
CA GLU A 258 13.40 -11.66 -0.14
C GLU A 258 12.28 -10.65 -0.37
N VAL A 259 12.60 -9.40 -0.75
CA VAL A 259 11.58 -8.36 -0.95
C VAL A 259 10.67 -8.66 -2.15
N PRO A 260 11.18 -9.03 -3.35
CA PRO A 260 10.32 -9.40 -4.47
C PRO A 260 9.36 -10.55 -4.14
N LYS A 261 9.85 -11.57 -3.43
CA LYS A 261 9.02 -12.70 -2.98
C LYS A 261 7.98 -12.26 -1.95
N ALA A 262 8.36 -11.41 -0.99
CA ALA A 262 7.44 -10.90 0.02
C ALA A 262 6.31 -10.08 -0.62
N ILE A 263 6.60 -9.24 -1.62
CA ILE A 263 5.60 -8.46 -2.37
C ILE A 263 4.52 -9.40 -2.95
N VAL A 264 4.92 -10.42 -3.73
CA VAL A 264 3.95 -11.32 -4.40
C VAL A 264 3.25 -12.27 -3.42
N LEU A 265 4.01 -12.90 -2.51
CA LEU A 265 3.46 -13.89 -1.57
C LEU A 265 2.49 -13.26 -0.57
N SER A 266 2.74 -12.03 -0.15
CA SER A 266 1.83 -11.33 0.77
C SER A 266 0.48 -11.02 0.11
N VAL A 267 0.44 -10.66 -1.18
CA VAL A 267 -0.82 -10.46 -1.92
C VAL A 267 -1.56 -11.78 -2.09
N PHE A 268 -0.86 -12.84 -2.44
CA PHE A 268 -1.47 -14.17 -2.55
C PHE A 268 -2.07 -14.61 -1.20
N ALA A 269 -1.30 -14.47 -0.12
CA ALA A 269 -1.76 -14.79 1.23
C ALA A 269 -2.97 -13.93 1.62
N ALA A 270 -2.92 -12.61 1.40
CA ALA A 270 -4.03 -11.70 1.67
C ALA A 270 -5.29 -12.11 0.88
N GLY A 271 -5.15 -12.42 -0.41
CA GLY A 271 -6.23 -12.90 -1.27
C GLY A 271 -6.92 -14.16 -0.75
N VAL A 272 -6.14 -15.17 -0.34
CA VAL A 272 -6.67 -16.40 0.26
C VAL A 272 -7.32 -16.12 1.61
N THR A 273 -6.67 -15.34 2.48
CA THR A 273 -7.21 -14.95 3.79
C THR A 273 -8.53 -14.19 3.64
N GLY A 274 -8.64 -13.29 2.67
CA GLY A 274 -9.86 -12.56 2.38
C GLY A 274 -11.01 -13.47 1.95
N LEU A 275 -10.76 -14.48 1.11
CA LEU A 275 -11.79 -15.47 0.75
C LEU A 275 -12.24 -16.30 1.95
N LEU A 276 -11.30 -16.79 2.76
CA LEU A 276 -11.61 -17.56 3.97
C LEU A 276 -12.39 -16.72 5.00
N TYR A 277 -12.22 -15.41 4.99
CA TYR A 277 -12.96 -14.49 5.84
C TYR A 277 -14.34 -14.13 5.27
N LEU A 278 -14.44 -13.78 3.99
CA LEU A 278 -15.69 -13.30 3.36
C LEU A 278 -16.72 -14.42 3.20
N ILE A 279 -16.31 -15.63 2.81
CA ILE A 279 -17.27 -16.70 2.52
C ILE A 279 -18.16 -16.99 3.75
N PRO A 280 -17.61 -17.25 4.96
CA PRO A 280 -18.44 -17.44 6.16
C PRO A 280 -19.31 -16.23 6.50
N VAL A 281 -18.77 -15.01 6.37
CA VAL A 281 -19.52 -13.77 6.61
C VAL A 281 -20.74 -13.67 5.68
N MET A 282 -20.58 -14.05 4.41
CA MET A 282 -21.67 -14.04 3.43
C MET A 282 -22.74 -15.10 3.73
N PHE A 283 -22.35 -16.27 4.26
CA PHE A 283 -23.31 -17.30 4.67
C PHE A 283 -24.20 -16.87 5.84
N VAL A 284 -23.70 -16.01 6.73
CA VAL A 284 -24.44 -15.52 7.91
C VAL A 284 -24.95 -14.10 7.72
N LEU A 285 -24.90 -13.57 6.49
CA LEU A 285 -25.22 -12.18 6.21
C LEU A 285 -26.71 -11.87 6.50
N PRO A 286 -27.01 -10.93 7.41
CA PRO A 286 -28.36 -10.46 7.68
C PRO A 286 -29.02 -9.78 6.46
N ASN A 287 -30.19 -9.19 6.68
CA ASN A 287 -30.80 -8.33 5.66
C ASN A 287 -29.89 -7.13 5.36
N VAL A 288 -29.55 -6.92 4.09
CA VAL A 288 -28.60 -5.89 3.65
C VAL A 288 -29.09 -4.48 3.99
N LYS A 289 -30.39 -4.19 3.90
CA LYS A 289 -30.94 -2.88 4.27
C LYS A 289 -30.75 -2.59 5.75
N THR A 290 -30.85 -3.60 6.61
CA THR A 290 -30.55 -3.43 8.04
C THR A 290 -29.08 -3.06 8.24
N LEU A 291 -28.16 -3.68 7.50
CA LEU A 291 -26.72 -3.40 7.60
C LEU A 291 -26.35 -2.00 7.08
N LEU A 292 -26.96 -1.56 5.97
CA LEU A 292 -26.71 -0.24 5.38
C LEU A 292 -27.26 0.90 6.24
N ASN A 293 -28.30 0.65 7.05
CA ASN A 293 -28.91 1.63 7.95
C ASN A 293 -28.27 1.66 9.36
N VAL A 294 -27.16 0.96 9.59
CA VAL A 294 -26.45 1.00 10.87
C VAL A 294 -25.89 2.42 11.10
N ALA A 295 -26.34 3.07 12.18
CA ALA A 295 -26.00 4.47 12.47
C ALA A 295 -24.49 4.73 12.65
N SER A 296 -23.73 3.71 13.08
CA SER A 296 -22.27 3.81 13.20
C SER A 296 -21.53 3.73 11.86
N GLY A 297 -22.22 3.38 10.76
CA GLY A 297 -21.62 3.16 9.44
C GLY A 297 -20.73 1.91 9.35
N GLN A 298 -20.66 1.09 10.40
CA GLN A 298 -19.78 -0.08 10.50
C GLN A 298 -20.59 -1.37 10.71
N PRO A 299 -21.05 -2.03 9.63
CA PRO A 299 -22.02 -3.11 9.71
C PRO A 299 -21.46 -4.41 10.31
N ILE A 300 -20.15 -4.62 10.29
CA ILE A 300 -19.56 -5.93 10.63
C ILE A 300 -19.83 -6.36 12.08
N GLY A 301 -19.83 -5.41 13.02
CA GLY A 301 -20.12 -5.71 14.43
C GLY A 301 -21.53 -6.27 14.60
N LEU A 302 -22.49 -5.72 13.86
CA LEU A 302 -23.87 -6.18 13.86
C LEU A 302 -24.00 -7.57 13.24
N VAL A 303 -23.29 -7.85 12.14
CA VAL A 303 -23.23 -9.20 11.54
C VAL A 303 -22.76 -10.22 12.58
N PHE A 304 -21.68 -9.92 13.30
CA PHE A 304 -21.16 -10.81 14.34
C PHE A 304 -22.12 -10.95 15.53
N LYS A 305 -22.75 -9.87 15.99
CA LYS A 305 -23.76 -9.91 17.06
C LYS A 305 -24.95 -10.78 16.69
N MET A 306 -25.49 -10.62 15.48
CA MET A 306 -26.61 -11.42 14.99
C MET A 306 -26.23 -12.89 14.82
N ALA A 307 -25.05 -13.18 14.27
CA ALA A 307 -24.60 -14.56 14.06
C ALA A 307 -24.30 -15.31 15.38
N THR A 308 -23.84 -14.61 16.42
CA THR A 308 -23.54 -15.21 17.73
C THR A 308 -24.69 -15.13 18.74
N GLY A 309 -25.77 -14.41 18.42
CA GLY A 309 -26.91 -14.18 19.30
C GLY A 309 -26.63 -13.30 20.53
N SER A 310 -25.44 -12.72 20.69
CA SER A 310 -25.11 -11.89 21.85
C SER A 310 -24.11 -10.76 21.56
N ALA A 311 -24.21 -9.66 22.31
CA ALA A 311 -23.26 -8.55 22.21
C ALA A 311 -21.82 -8.98 22.57
N GLY A 312 -21.67 -9.86 23.57
CA GLY A 312 -20.37 -10.38 23.99
C GLY A 312 -19.71 -11.26 22.93
N GLY A 313 -20.47 -12.15 22.27
CA GLY A 313 -19.97 -12.96 21.16
C GLY A 313 -19.59 -12.09 19.96
N GLY A 314 -20.45 -11.13 19.61
CA GLY A 314 -20.17 -10.15 18.55
C GLY A 314 -18.91 -9.34 18.80
N PHE A 315 -18.72 -8.86 20.04
CA PHE A 315 -17.51 -8.15 20.43
C PHE A 315 -16.27 -9.03 20.42
N GLY A 316 -16.38 -10.30 20.85
CA GLY A 316 -15.26 -11.24 20.80
C GLY A 316 -14.68 -11.39 19.39
N LEU A 317 -15.55 -11.50 18.38
CA LEU A 317 -15.12 -11.55 16.97
C LEU A 317 -14.62 -10.20 16.47
N LEU A 318 -15.27 -9.10 16.85
CA LEU A 318 -14.83 -7.75 16.50
C LEU A 318 -13.44 -7.42 17.07
N PHE A 319 -13.15 -7.87 18.30
CA PHE A 319 -11.88 -7.69 18.98
C PHE A 319 -10.71 -8.33 18.20
N LEU A 320 -10.94 -9.48 17.58
CA LEU A 320 -9.95 -10.12 16.72
C LEU A 320 -9.61 -9.23 15.51
N VAL A 321 -10.63 -8.65 14.86
CA VAL A 321 -10.47 -7.70 13.75
C VAL A 321 -9.78 -6.41 14.20
N LEU A 322 -10.12 -5.88 15.39
CA LEU A 322 -9.44 -4.73 15.98
C LEU A 322 -7.96 -5.01 16.29
N GLY A 323 -7.62 -6.22 16.72
CA GLY A 323 -6.23 -6.64 16.89
C GLY A 323 -5.46 -6.60 15.56
N ILE A 324 -6.07 -7.10 14.47
CA ILE A 324 -5.49 -7.02 13.12
C ILE A 324 -5.29 -5.55 12.71
N MET A 325 -6.26 -4.68 12.98
CA MET A 325 -6.19 -3.24 12.70
C MET A 325 -5.00 -2.57 13.39
N ILE A 326 -4.74 -2.88 14.65
CA ILE A 326 -3.62 -2.30 15.39
C ILE A 326 -2.27 -2.70 14.76
N PHE A 327 -2.10 -3.96 14.37
CA PHE A 327 -0.90 -4.40 13.66
C PHE A 327 -0.77 -3.69 12.31
N ALA A 328 -1.87 -3.52 11.57
CA ALA A 328 -1.90 -2.79 10.31
C ALA A 328 -1.48 -1.33 10.48
N GLY A 329 -2.01 -0.63 11.50
CA GLY A 329 -1.68 0.76 11.79
C GLY A 329 -0.20 0.94 12.19
N ILE A 330 0.35 0.04 13.01
CA ILE A 330 1.79 0.04 13.33
C ILE A 330 2.62 -0.14 12.05
N GLY A 331 2.26 -1.11 11.21
CA GLY A 331 2.96 -1.41 9.96
C GLY A 331 2.88 -0.28 8.93
N ALA A 332 1.70 0.33 8.76
CA ALA A 332 1.48 1.44 7.84
C ALA A 332 2.30 2.66 8.25
N LEU A 333 2.31 3.03 9.54
CA LEU A 333 3.13 4.12 10.04
C LEU A 333 4.64 3.82 9.95
N THR A 334 5.02 2.54 10.09
CA THR A 334 6.40 2.09 9.83
C THR A 334 6.77 2.43 8.39
N ALA A 335 6.01 1.93 7.40
CA ALA A 335 6.26 2.18 5.98
C ALA A 335 6.25 3.68 5.63
N ALA A 336 5.24 4.43 6.11
CA ALA A 336 5.10 5.86 5.84
C ALA A 336 6.29 6.67 6.36
N SER A 337 6.77 6.37 7.57
CA SER A 337 7.92 7.06 8.14
C SER A 337 9.24 6.77 7.40
N ARG A 338 9.43 5.56 6.86
CA ARG A 338 10.65 5.25 6.07
C ARG A 338 10.59 5.82 4.67
N CYS A 339 9.41 5.83 4.05
CA CYS A 339 9.18 6.54 2.78
C CYS A 339 9.51 8.03 2.96
N THR A 340 8.98 8.65 4.02
CA THR A 340 9.27 10.04 4.39
C THR A 340 10.77 10.28 4.61
N TYR A 341 11.44 9.39 5.34
CA TYR A 341 12.87 9.46 5.57
C TYR A 341 13.70 9.35 4.28
N ALA A 342 13.41 8.36 3.42
CA ALA A 342 14.12 8.15 2.16
C ALA A 342 13.98 9.34 1.22
N PHE A 343 12.76 9.86 1.06
CA PHE A 343 12.50 11.01 0.20
C PHE A 343 13.10 12.31 0.76
N ALA A 344 13.17 12.45 2.10
CA ALA A 344 13.91 13.53 2.76
C ALA A 344 15.43 13.39 2.59
N ARG A 345 15.98 12.17 2.59
CA ARG A 345 17.41 11.93 2.37
C ARG A 345 17.85 12.47 1.01
N ASP A 346 17.00 12.37 0.00
CA ASP A 346 17.21 12.88 -1.36
C ASP A 346 16.81 14.38 -1.52
N GLY A 347 16.45 15.07 -0.44
CA GLY A 347 16.17 16.50 -0.44
C GLY A 347 14.84 16.89 -1.10
N ALA A 348 13.91 15.95 -1.24
CA ALA A 348 12.72 16.14 -2.05
C ALA A 348 11.54 16.82 -1.33
N ILE A 349 11.57 16.91 0.01
CA ILE A 349 10.48 17.49 0.82
C ILE A 349 10.91 18.77 1.59
N PRO A 350 9.98 19.68 1.91
CA PRO A 350 10.26 20.84 2.75
C PRO A 350 10.82 20.43 4.12
N GLY A 351 11.86 21.11 4.59
CA GLY A 351 12.48 20.79 5.88
C GLY A 351 13.27 19.48 5.92
N PHE A 352 13.61 18.90 4.75
CA PHE A 352 14.28 17.60 4.60
C PHE A 352 15.46 17.35 5.56
N ARG A 353 16.21 18.39 5.96
CA ARG A 353 17.33 18.30 6.91
C ARG A 353 16.92 17.77 8.29
N LEU A 354 15.67 17.96 8.71
CA LEU A 354 15.16 17.46 9.98
C LEU A 354 14.70 16.00 9.84
N TRP A 355 13.91 15.72 8.79
CA TRP A 355 13.25 14.43 8.57
C TRP A 355 14.22 13.31 8.17
N ARG A 356 15.36 13.66 7.56
CA ARG A 356 16.43 12.71 7.20
C ARG A 356 17.29 12.23 8.38
N LYS A 357 17.06 12.67 9.63
CA LYS A 357 17.92 12.31 10.77
C LYS A 357 17.48 10.99 11.39
N VAL A 358 18.37 10.00 11.39
CA VAL A 358 18.21 8.75 12.15
C VAL A 358 18.70 8.96 13.59
N ASN A 359 17.95 8.46 14.58
CA ASN A 359 18.37 8.49 15.98
C ASN A 359 19.31 7.29 16.27
N PRO A 360 20.59 7.50 16.63
CA PRO A 360 21.54 6.40 16.83
C PRO A 360 21.26 5.48 18.02
N ARG A 361 20.39 5.87 18.96
CA ARG A 361 20.04 5.02 20.13
C ARG A 361 18.86 4.10 19.85
N LEU A 362 17.97 4.54 18.97
CA LEU A 362 16.70 3.85 18.66
C LEU A 362 16.72 3.21 17.26
N ASP A 363 17.74 3.52 16.45
CA ASP A 363 17.96 3.05 15.09
C ASP A 363 16.78 3.30 14.14
N VAL A 364 16.01 4.36 14.41
CA VAL A 364 14.83 4.76 13.62
C VAL A 364 14.81 6.26 13.33
N PRO A 365 14.19 6.69 12.21
CA PRO A 365 14.02 8.10 11.88
C PRO A 365 12.86 8.71 12.68
N VAL A 366 13.09 9.01 13.96
CA VAL A 366 12.07 9.53 14.90
C VAL A 366 11.34 10.77 14.35
N TRP A 367 12.07 11.70 13.72
CA TRP A 367 11.46 12.91 13.14
C TRP A 367 10.53 12.61 11.96
N ALA A 368 10.83 11.58 11.16
CA ALA A 368 9.96 11.16 10.07
C ALA A 368 8.68 10.46 10.58
N ILE A 369 8.79 9.71 11.70
CA ILE A 369 7.63 9.14 12.39
C ILE A 369 6.73 10.25 12.93
N ILE A 370 7.32 11.23 13.63
CA ILE A 370 6.57 12.39 14.18
C ILE A 370 5.92 13.18 13.05
N LEU A 371 6.63 13.46 11.95
CA LEU A 371 6.05 14.17 10.80
C LEU A 371 4.83 13.43 10.24
N SER A 372 4.96 12.12 10.02
CA SER A 372 3.86 11.31 9.46
C SER A 372 2.65 11.33 10.39
N ALA A 373 2.85 11.09 11.69
CA ALA A 373 1.77 11.12 12.68
C ALA A 373 1.13 12.51 12.82
N VAL A 374 1.92 13.60 12.77
CA VAL A 374 1.39 14.97 12.82
C VAL A 374 0.56 15.29 11.58
N ILE A 375 1.02 14.89 10.40
CA ILE A 375 0.25 15.08 9.16
C ILE A 375 -1.07 14.32 9.24
N ASP A 376 -1.04 13.05 9.66
CA ASP A 376 -2.26 12.26 9.85
C ASP A 376 -3.20 12.93 10.86
N CYS A 377 -2.68 13.40 12.00
CA CYS A 377 -3.46 14.15 12.99
C CYS A 377 -4.12 15.42 12.42
N LEU A 378 -3.40 16.18 11.59
CA LEU A 378 -3.90 17.40 10.95
C LEU A 378 -4.96 17.08 9.89
N LEU A 379 -4.76 16.02 9.11
CA LEU A 379 -5.76 15.55 8.14
C LEU A 379 -7.03 15.04 8.85
N GLY A 380 -6.88 14.43 10.04
CA GLY A 380 -7.99 14.06 10.91
C GLY A 380 -8.89 15.23 11.32
N LEU A 381 -8.36 16.46 11.39
CA LEU A 381 -9.16 17.65 11.72
C LEU A 381 -10.20 17.98 10.63
N ILE A 382 -9.99 17.54 9.39
CA ILE A 382 -10.95 17.74 8.29
C ILE A 382 -12.30 17.09 8.62
N TYR A 383 -12.31 16.04 9.46
CA TYR A 383 -13.52 15.37 9.92
C TYR A 383 -14.49 16.31 10.66
N PHE A 384 -13.99 17.36 11.34
CA PHE A 384 -14.85 18.35 11.98
C PHE A 384 -15.64 19.20 10.96
N GLY A 385 -15.10 19.37 9.75
CA GLY A 385 -15.76 20.14 8.69
C GLY A 385 -16.61 19.28 7.77
N SER A 386 -16.16 18.07 7.43
CA SER A 386 -16.89 17.15 6.56
C SER A 386 -16.47 15.70 6.79
N THR A 387 -17.42 14.86 7.20
CA THR A 387 -17.27 13.41 7.30
C THR A 387 -17.06 12.77 5.92
N ALA A 388 -17.73 13.29 4.90
CA ALA A 388 -17.59 12.87 3.50
C ALA A 388 -16.18 13.12 2.94
N ALA A 389 -15.66 14.32 3.19
CA ALA A 389 -14.30 14.68 2.76
C ALA A 389 -13.25 13.77 3.40
N PHE A 390 -13.49 13.39 4.65
CA PHE A 390 -12.63 12.45 5.34
C PHE A 390 -12.74 11.02 4.80
N ASN A 391 -13.95 10.50 4.56
CA ASN A 391 -14.14 9.15 4.04
C ASN A 391 -13.45 8.94 2.67
N SER A 392 -13.18 10.03 1.96
CA SER A 392 -12.46 10.06 0.69
C SER A 392 -10.96 9.73 0.81
N PHE A 393 -10.37 9.71 2.02
CA PHE A 393 -8.95 9.38 2.21
C PHE A 393 -8.61 7.94 1.80
N THR A 394 -9.54 7.00 1.95
CA THR A 394 -9.38 5.63 1.43
C THR A 394 -9.15 5.65 -0.09
N GLY A 395 -9.95 6.44 -0.81
CA GLY A 395 -9.81 6.59 -2.26
C GLY A 395 -8.55 7.32 -2.68
N VAL A 396 -8.19 8.42 -2.00
CA VAL A 396 -6.95 9.17 -2.28
C VAL A 396 -5.73 8.28 -2.05
N ALA A 397 -5.71 7.51 -0.96
CA ALA A 397 -4.63 6.58 -0.67
C ALA A 397 -4.46 5.58 -1.81
N THR A 398 -5.55 4.96 -2.26
CA THR A 398 -5.51 3.99 -3.36
C THR A 398 -5.14 4.63 -4.69
N ILE A 399 -5.65 5.81 -5.02
CA ILE A 399 -5.27 6.56 -6.23
C ILE A 399 -3.78 6.85 -6.23
N CYS A 400 -3.25 7.43 -5.15
CA CYS A 400 -1.86 7.82 -5.03
C CYS A 400 -0.91 6.62 -5.11
N LEU A 401 -1.16 5.58 -4.32
CA LEU A 401 -0.32 4.38 -4.31
C LEU A 401 -0.41 3.61 -5.63
N SER A 402 -1.61 3.40 -6.18
CA SER A 402 -1.78 2.70 -7.45
C SER A 402 -1.12 3.45 -8.60
N THR A 403 -1.29 4.78 -8.66
CA THR A 403 -0.62 5.60 -9.69
C THR A 403 0.89 5.52 -9.52
N SER A 404 1.38 5.61 -8.28
CA SER A 404 2.81 5.48 -7.96
C SER A 404 3.40 4.14 -8.41
N TYR A 405 2.67 3.04 -8.19
CA TYR A 405 3.05 1.71 -8.69
C TYR A 405 3.03 1.64 -10.22
N GLY A 406 2.10 2.36 -10.85
CA GLY A 406 1.95 2.43 -12.30
C GLY A 406 3.07 3.15 -13.01
N VAL A 407 3.66 4.20 -12.43
CA VAL A 407 4.72 5.00 -13.07
C VAL A 407 5.93 4.14 -13.51
N PRO A 408 6.61 3.39 -12.64
CA PRO A 408 7.77 2.59 -13.05
C PRO A 408 7.38 1.45 -14.01
N ILE A 409 6.17 0.87 -13.84
CA ILE A 409 5.66 -0.17 -14.75
C ILE A 409 5.44 0.39 -16.15
N PHE A 410 4.84 1.58 -16.25
CA PHE A 410 4.58 2.27 -17.51
C PHE A 410 5.87 2.64 -18.24
N ILE A 411 6.83 3.22 -17.51
CA ILE A 411 8.16 3.55 -18.07
C ILE A 411 8.88 2.28 -18.54
N SER A 412 8.77 1.18 -17.80
CA SER A 412 9.32 -0.12 -18.19
C SER A 412 8.70 -0.62 -19.51
N ILE A 413 7.39 -0.49 -19.72
CA ILE A 413 6.75 -0.81 -21.02
C ILE A 413 7.31 0.09 -22.13
N LEU A 414 7.32 1.41 -21.92
CA LEU A 414 7.76 2.38 -22.92
C LEU A 414 9.21 2.17 -23.36
N ARG A 415 10.08 1.76 -22.44
CA ARG A 415 11.49 1.47 -22.73
C ARG A 415 11.76 0.03 -23.13
N GLY A 416 10.71 -0.70 -23.49
CA GLY A 416 10.82 -2.03 -24.04
C GLY A 416 11.33 -3.08 -23.04
N ARG A 417 11.08 -2.87 -21.75
CA ARG A 417 11.45 -3.76 -20.61
C ARG A 417 12.94 -4.15 -20.58
N GLN A 418 13.82 -3.32 -21.14
CA GLN A 418 15.26 -3.60 -21.24
C GLN A 418 15.94 -3.62 -19.86
N ALA A 419 15.55 -2.70 -18.98
CA ALA A 419 16.14 -2.56 -17.65
C ALA A 419 15.78 -3.71 -16.68
N VAL A 420 14.78 -4.53 -17.02
CA VAL A 420 14.38 -5.70 -16.21
C VAL A 420 14.84 -7.04 -16.79
N LYS A 421 15.67 -7.01 -17.84
CA LYS A 421 16.16 -8.23 -18.52
C LYS A 421 16.91 -9.18 -17.59
N GLU A 422 17.77 -8.63 -16.74
CA GLU A 422 18.59 -9.39 -15.78
C GLU A 422 17.90 -9.58 -14.42
N SER A 423 16.57 -9.45 -14.37
CA SER A 423 15.82 -9.62 -13.13
C SER A 423 15.88 -11.07 -12.65
N THR A 424 16.24 -11.26 -11.38
CA THR A 424 16.17 -12.57 -10.72
C THR A 424 14.72 -13.04 -10.50
N PHE A 425 13.73 -12.16 -10.69
CA PHE A 425 12.30 -12.46 -10.68
C PHE A 425 11.67 -12.08 -12.03
N SER A 426 12.10 -12.74 -13.11
CA SER A 426 11.62 -12.41 -14.46
C SER A 426 10.20 -12.93 -14.71
N LEU A 427 9.34 -12.07 -15.28
CA LEU A 427 8.02 -12.44 -15.82
C LEU A 427 8.11 -13.08 -17.22
N GLY A 428 9.32 -13.16 -17.77
CA GLY A 428 9.60 -13.74 -19.08
C GLY A 428 8.75 -13.12 -20.19
N ARG A 429 8.17 -13.99 -21.04
CA ARG A 429 7.43 -13.58 -22.24
C ARG A 429 6.08 -12.91 -21.93
N PHE A 430 5.50 -13.17 -20.76
CA PHE A 430 4.20 -12.61 -20.38
C PHE A 430 4.32 -11.22 -19.74
N GLY A 431 5.54 -10.76 -19.43
CA GLY A 431 5.74 -9.50 -18.71
C GLY A 431 5.14 -8.27 -19.38
N TYR A 432 5.11 -8.20 -20.73
CA TYR A 432 4.41 -7.11 -21.42
C TYR A 432 2.90 -7.14 -21.20
N ALA A 433 2.27 -8.31 -21.35
CA ALA A 433 0.82 -8.45 -21.18
C ALA A 433 0.40 -8.13 -19.74
N ILE A 434 1.16 -8.62 -18.75
CA ILE A 434 0.94 -8.37 -17.32
C ILE A 434 1.08 -6.87 -17.01
N ASN A 435 2.13 -6.22 -17.53
CA ASN A 435 2.34 -4.79 -17.32
C ASN A 435 1.22 -3.96 -17.99
N VAL A 436 0.80 -4.29 -19.22
CA VAL A 436 -0.30 -3.57 -19.90
C VAL A 436 -1.61 -3.72 -19.14
N LEU A 437 -1.95 -4.95 -18.71
CA LEU A 437 -3.14 -5.20 -17.89
C LEU A 437 -3.11 -4.37 -16.60
N THR A 438 -1.94 -4.30 -15.95
CA THR A 438 -1.72 -3.49 -14.75
C THR A 438 -2.01 -2.01 -14.99
N ILE A 439 -1.47 -1.43 -16.07
CA ILE A 439 -1.71 -0.01 -16.39
C ILE A 439 -3.19 0.25 -16.71
N CYS A 440 -3.83 -0.61 -17.50
CA CYS A 440 -5.26 -0.47 -17.79
C CYS A 440 -6.11 -0.51 -16.52
N TRP A 441 -5.80 -1.42 -15.59
CA TRP A 441 -6.48 -1.47 -14.30
C TRP A 441 -6.24 -0.22 -13.46
N ILE A 442 -4.99 0.25 -13.34
CA ILE A 442 -4.68 1.45 -12.56
C ILE A 442 -5.44 2.66 -13.10
N LEU A 443 -5.49 2.83 -14.43
CA LEU A 443 -6.27 3.91 -15.06
C LEU A 443 -7.76 3.80 -14.74
N LEU A 444 -8.33 2.59 -14.82
CA LEU A 444 -9.73 2.35 -14.45
C LEU A 444 -9.97 2.62 -12.96
N ALA A 445 -9.12 2.11 -12.07
CA ALA A 445 -9.22 2.28 -10.63
C ALA A 445 -9.18 3.77 -10.25
N VAL A 446 -8.30 4.57 -10.86
CA VAL A 446 -8.25 6.03 -10.62
C VAL A 446 -9.60 6.68 -10.93
N VAL A 447 -10.24 6.31 -12.04
CA VAL A 447 -11.57 6.82 -12.39
C VAL A 447 -12.63 6.36 -11.39
N LEU A 448 -12.64 5.08 -11.03
CA LEU A 448 -13.63 4.51 -10.09
C LEU A 448 -13.51 5.15 -8.70
N PHE A 449 -12.30 5.36 -8.18
CA PHE A 449 -12.08 6.01 -6.89
C PHE A 449 -12.39 7.51 -6.89
N CYS A 450 -12.58 8.13 -8.05
CA CYS A 450 -13.08 9.50 -8.16
C CYS A 450 -14.62 9.58 -8.21
N MET A 451 -15.31 8.44 -8.37
CA MET A 451 -16.76 8.38 -8.43
C MET A 451 -17.36 8.12 -7.04
N PRO A 452 -18.60 8.59 -6.77
CA PRO A 452 -19.31 8.27 -5.54
C PRO A 452 -19.76 6.81 -5.51
N VAL A 453 -19.89 6.27 -4.29
CA VAL A 453 -20.37 4.89 -4.05
C VAL A 453 -21.84 4.75 -4.47
N SER A 454 -22.67 5.74 -4.19
CA SER A 454 -24.08 5.74 -4.58
C SER A 454 -24.55 7.06 -5.17
N LEU A 455 -25.68 7.02 -5.88
CA LEU A 455 -26.37 8.15 -6.50
C LEU A 455 -27.83 8.23 -5.98
N PRO A 456 -28.41 9.44 -5.89
CA PRO A 456 -27.81 10.75 -6.14
C PRO A 456 -26.83 11.19 -5.04
N VAL A 457 -25.92 12.11 -5.37
CA VAL A 457 -24.99 12.71 -4.39
C VAL A 457 -25.46 14.08 -3.90
N ASP A 458 -25.19 14.35 -2.63
CA ASP A 458 -25.23 15.64 -1.98
C ASP A 458 -23.86 15.98 -1.36
N ALA A 459 -23.75 17.10 -0.64
CA ALA A 459 -22.49 17.52 -0.03
C ALA A 459 -21.98 16.57 1.07
N GLU A 460 -22.84 15.71 1.63
CA GLU A 460 -22.49 14.75 2.68
C GLU A 460 -22.20 13.35 2.14
N SER A 461 -22.58 13.06 0.89
CA SER A 461 -22.38 11.76 0.22
C SER A 461 -21.44 11.83 -1.00
N MET A 462 -21.05 13.03 -1.43
CA MET A 462 -20.09 13.21 -2.52
C MET A 462 -18.71 12.66 -2.17
N ASN A 463 -18.05 12.05 -3.16
CA ASN A 463 -16.66 11.64 -3.07
C ASN A 463 -15.73 12.83 -3.37
N TYR A 464 -14.97 13.26 -2.35
CA TYR A 464 -14.02 14.38 -2.41
C TYR A 464 -12.59 13.93 -2.75
N ALA A 465 -12.37 12.67 -3.15
CA ALA A 465 -11.03 12.15 -3.40
C ALA A 465 -10.29 12.97 -4.47
N SER A 466 -10.97 13.40 -5.53
CA SER A 466 -10.39 14.26 -6.56
C SER A 466 -9.93 15.63 -6.02
N VAL A 467 -10.69 16.24 -5.11
CA VAL A 467 -10.36 17.52 -4.47
C VAL A 467 -9.16 17.37 -3.55
N VAL A 468 -9.15 16.33 -2.71
CA VAL A 468 -8.03 16.06 -1.80
C VAL A 468 -6.76 15.73 -2.59
N PHE A 469 -6.87 14.91 -3.64
CA PHE A 469 -5.75 14.60 -4.55
C PHE A 469 -5.22 15.87 -5.21
N ALA A 470 -6.09 16.74 -5.73
CA ALA A 470 -5.69 18.01 -6.33
C ALA A 470 -5.00 18.94 -5.32
N GLY A 471 -5.44 18.95 -4.05
CA GLY A 471 -4.79 19.69 -2.96
C GLY A 471 -3.34 19.26 -2.74
N PHE A 472 -3.10 17.95 -2.60
CA PHE A 472 -1.74 17.42 -2.48
C PHE A 472 -0.89 17.63 -3.74
N ALA A 473 -1.50 17.48 -4.93
CA ALA A 473 -0.84 17.76 -6.20
C ALA A 473 -0.40 19.23 -6.27
N ALA A 474 -1.23 20.18 -5.82
CA ALA A 474 -0.89 21.59 -5.77
C ALA A 474 0.31 21.87 -4.83
N ILE A 475 0.38 21.20 -3.67
CA ILE A 475 1.53 21.30 -2.76
C ILE A 475 2.80 20.77 -3.44
N SER A 476 2.72 19.60 -4.08
CA SER A 476 3.84 19.00 -4.81
C SER A 476 4.33 19.90 -5.95
N ILE A 477 3.42 20.42 -6.78
CA ILE A 477 3.72 21.34 -7.88
C ILE A 477 4.32 22.64 -7.35
N GLY A 478 3.74 23.21 -6.28
CA GLY A 478 4.28 24.40 -5.63
C GLY A 478 5.72 24.20 -5.17
N TRP A 479 6.00 23.08 -4.50
CA TRP A 479 7.36 22.73 -4.08
C TRP A 479 8.30 22.48 -5.26
N TYR A 480 7.79 21.89 -6.35
CA TYR A 480 8.55 21.68 -7.58
C TYR A 480 9.00 23.01 -8.19
N VAL A 481 8.08 23.96 -8.32
CA VAL A 481 8.35 25.28 -8.92
C VAL A 481 9.30 26.10 -8.06
N VAL A 482 9.13 26.07 -6.73
CA VAL A 482 9.92 26.88 -5.79
C VAL A 482 11.33 26.33 -5.60
N TYR A 483 11.48 25.01 -5.44
CA TYR A 483 12.74 24.39 -5.04
C TYR A 483 13.21 23.30 -6.00
N ALA A 484 12.38 22.29 -6.26
CA ALA A 484 12.84 21.04 -6.85
C ALA A 484 13.36 21.21 -8.29
N ARG A 485 12.75 22.07 -9.10
CA ARG A 485 13.19 22.34 -10.48
C ARG A 485 14.65 22.79 -10.58
N LYS A 486 15.19 23.43 -9.54
CA LYS A 486 16.56 23.96 -9.51
C LYS A 486 17.54 23.11 -8.69
N HIS A 487 17.05 22.37 -7.69
CA HIS A 487 17.90 21.73 -6.68
C HIS A 487 17.71 20.21 -6.56
N PHE A 488 16.61 19.66 -7.07
CA PHE A 488 16.36 18.22 -7.03
C PHE A 488 16.93 17.55 -8.27
N THR A 489 17.99 16.77 -8.08
CA THR A 489 18.69 16.05 -9.15
C THR A 489 18.24 14.60 -9.29
N GLY A 490 17.23 14.18 -8.51
CA GLY A 490 16.85 12.77 -8.36
C GLY A 490 17.77 12.02 -7.39
N PRO A 491 17.50 10.72 -7.16
CA PRO A 491 18.35 9.86 -6.35
C PRO A 491 19.77 9.77 -6.93
N PRO A 492 20.81 9.56 -6.10
CA PRO A 492 22.19 9.45 -6.56
C PRO A 492 22.33 8.30 -7.58
N LEU A 493 22.89 8.60 -8.75
CA LEU A 493 23.20 7.63 -9.79
C LEU A 493 24.65 7.18 -9.63
N SER A 494 24.93 5.89 -9.79
CA SER A 494 26.31 5.38 -9.79
C SER A 494 27.09 5.84 -11.02
N GLY A 495 28.42 5.83 -10.95
CA GLY A 495 29.29 6.15 -12.10
C GLY A 495 29.09 5.19 -13.30
N GLU A 496 28.77 3.92 -13.04
CA GLU A 496 28.43 2.92 -14.08
C GLU A 496 27.03 3.15 -14.66
N GLN A 497 26.05 3.53 -13.83
CA GLN A 497 24.70 3.88 -14.29
C GLN A 497 24.68 5.21 -15.08
N MET A 498 25.54 6.16 -14.72
CA MET A 498 25.82 7.36 -15.51
C MET A 498 26.47 7.02 -16.87
N ALA A 499 27.27 5.95 -16.94
CA ALA A 499 27.87 5.47 -18.18
C ALA A 499 26.86 4.74 -19.08
N GLU A 500 25.95 3.92 -18.53
CA GLU A 500 24.85 3.29 -19.29
C GLU A 500 23.78 4.30 -19.75
N LEU A 501 23.61 5.41 -19.03
CA LEU A 501 22.75 6.54 -19.42
C LEU A 501 23.43 7.52 -20.39
N SER A 502 24.68 7.26 -20.80
CA SER A 502 25.33 8.06 -21.84
C SER A 502 24.77 7.67 -23.21
N PRO A 503 24.43 8.64 -24.09
CA PRO A 503 24.12 8.30 -25.47
C PRO A 503 25.40 7.70 -26.06
N VAL A 504 25.27 6.52 -26.65
CA VAL A 504 26.23 5.83 -27.54
C VAL A 504 27.45 6.70 -27.85
N MET A 505 28.61 6.34 -27.29
CA MET A 505 29.88 6.93 -27.72
C MET A 505 29.95 6.86 -29.24
N SER A 506 29.88 8.03 -29.87
CA SER A 506 30.08 8.24 -31.30
C SER A 506 31.34 7.49 -31.74
N GLY A 507 31.19 6.70 -32.81
CA GLY A 507 32.21 5.81 -33.33
C GLY A 507 33.56 6.50 -33.52
N LYS A 508 34.61 5.87 -33.00
CA LYS A 508 35.92 5.96 -33.62
C LYS A 508 36.10 4.72 -34.47
N ALA A 509 36.36 4.93 -35.76
CA ALA A 509 36.73 3.87 -36.67
C ALA A 509 37.92 3.10 -36.09
N VAL A 510 37.79 1.78 -36.04
CA VAL A 510 38.92 0.87 -35.88
C VAL A 510 39.75 1.03 -37.16
N PRO A 511 41.08 1.27 -37.08
CA PRO A 511 41.92 1.22 -38.26
C PRO A 511 41.87 -0.21 -38.81
N ASP A 512 41.50 -0.35 -40.08
CA ASP A 512 41.49 -1.64 -40.77
C ASP A 512 42.89 -2.27 -40.72
N ALA A 513 42.98 -3.43 -40.06
CA ALA A 513 44.18 -4.25 -40.03
C ALA A 513 44.24 -5.10 -41.30
N GLU A 514 44.29 -4.47 -42.46
CA GLU A 514 44.52 -5.15 -43.74
C GLU A 514 45.03 -4.11 -44.75
N ASN A 515 46.28 -3.70 -44.59
CA ASN A 515 47.22 -3.30 -45.66
C ASN A 515 48.53 -2.82 -45.02
N GLY A 516 49.62 -3.56 -45.27
CA GLY A 516 50.97 -3.09 -44.99
C GLY A 516 51.88 -4.11 -44.31
N ASP A 517 51.98 -5.29 -44.91
CA ASP A 517 53.20 -6.08 -44.80
C ASP A 517 54.28 -5.30 -45.59
N GLU A 518 55.17 -4.61 -44.90
CA GLU A 518 56.49 -4.28 -45.45
C GLU A 518 57.51 -4.09 -44.31
N MET A 519 58.51 -4.98 -44.36
CA MET A 519 59.70 -5.00 -43.53
C MET A 519 60.38 -3.64 -43.48
N GLU A 520 60.81 -3.21 -42.29
CA GLU A 520 62.14 -2.62 -42.17
C GLU A 520 62.76 -2.89 -40.78
N VAL A 521 63.71 -3.82 -40.81
CA VAL A 521 64.85 -3.92 -39.89
C VAL A 521 65.53 -2.55 -39.80
N VAL A 522 65.85 -2.03 -38.61
CA VAL A 522 67.18 -1.47 -38.24
C VAL A 522 67.25 -1.14 -36.74
N LYS A 523 68.15 -1.87 -36.07
CA LYS A 523 69.05 -1.51 -34.95
C LYS A 523 68.88 -0.12 -34.30
N LYS A 524 68.70 -0.08 -32.97
CA LYS A 524 69.78 -0.04 -31.97
C LYS A 524 69.24 -0.22 -30.56
#